data_AF-A0A925V172-F1
#
_entry.id   AF-A0A925V172-F1
#
_cell.length_a   1.000
_cell.length_b   1.000
_cell.length_c   1.000
_cell.angle_alpha   90.00
_cell.angle_beta   90.00
_cell.angle_gamma   90.00
#
_symmetry.space_group_name_H-M   'P 1'
#
loop_
_entity.id
_entity.type
_entity.pdbx_description
1 polymer ?
#
loop_
_entity_poly.entity_id
_entity_poly.type
_entity_poly.pdbx_seq_one_letter_code
_entity_poly.pdbx_strand_id
1 'polypeptide(L)'
;MSRARRSKKSGEAGTSDPSRWAHLIFVLGAFVGAWVLTHAIEDIWSLVWDYWPRIGRVDPLTANALGIGIALAATVWAWRKPLWFQYTTEVVTEVTQVAWPTKAEVRVATVVVIMMTLICSAILAGIDTIWSKVTDLLYGI
;
A
#
# COMPACT_ATOMS: atom_id res chain seq x y z
N MET A 1 51.20 32.17 18.97
CA MET A 1 50.06 32.22 18.01
C MET A 1 50.02 30.93 17.19
N SER A 2 49.28 29.93 17.64
CA SER A 2 49.10 28.64 16.96
C SER A 2 47.64 28.50 16.54
N ARG A 3 47.42 28.41 15.22
CA ARG A 3 46.10 28.29 14.58
C ARG A 3 45.43 26.98 15.01
N ALA A 4 44.32 27.08 15.74
CA ALA A 4 43.39 25.97 15.91
C ALA A 4 42.69 25.71 14.57
N ARG A 5 43.17 24.71 13.82
CA ARG A 5 42.45 24.14 12.67
C ARG A 5 41.18 23.49 13.21
N ARG A 6 40.06 24.22 13.15
CA ARG A 6 38.73 23.67 13.35
C ARG A 6 38.51 22.62 12.27
N SER A 7 38.64 21.34 12.64
CA SER A 7 38.31 20.23 11.76
C SER A 7 36.84 20.34 11.41
N LYS A 8 36.59 20.79 10.17
CA LYS A 8 35.29 20.80 9.53
C LYS A 8 34.88 19.33 9.42
N LYS A 9 33.99 18.86 10.31
CA LYS A 9 33.23 17.63 10.08
C LYS A 9 32.50 17.83 8.75
N SER A 10 33.10 17.33 7.68
CA SER A 10 32.45 17.09 6.42
C SER A 10 31.19 16.29 6.72
N GLY A 11 30.04 16.82 6.32
CA GLY A 11 28.75 16.18 6.52
C GLY A 11 28.81 14.73 6.05
N GLU A 12 28.60 13.81 6.99
CA GLU A 12 28.15 12.47 6.67
C GLU A 12 26.86 12.63 5.87
N ALA A 13 26.89 12.18 4.62
CA ALA A 13 25.68 11.96 3.86
C ALA A 13 24.74 11.15 4.75
N GLY A 14 23.59 11.73 5.09
CA GLY A 14 22.73 11.27 6.17
C GLY A 14 22.40 9.78 6.04
N THR A 15 22.99 8.97 6.91
CA THR A 15 22.50 7.62 7.18
C THR A 15 21.12 7.77 7.81
N SER A 16 20.10 7.68 6.97
CA SER A 16 18.70 7.69 7.35
C SER A 16 18.48 6.64 8.44
N ASP A 17 18.42 7.09 9.69
CA ASP A 17 18.20 6.22 10.85
C ASP A 17 16.90 5.40 10.65
N PRO A 18 16.98 4.07 10.45
CA PRO A 18 15.83 3.24 10.12
C PRO A 18 14.70 3.32 11.15
N SER A 19 15.04 3.60 12.41
CA SER A 19 14.08 3.76 13.50
C SER A 19 13.11 4.93 13.28
N ARG A 20 13.57 6.01 12.64
CA ARG A 20 12.74 7.20 12.35
C ARG A 20 11.67 6.88 11.31
N TRP A 21 12.01 6.07 10.31
CA TRP A 21 11.08 5.60 9.30
C TRP A 21 10.08 4.59 9.88
N ALA A 22 10.51 3.74 10.81
CA ALA A 22 9.59 2.85 11.52
C ALA A 22 8.52 3.64 12.27
N HIS A 23 8.87 4.71 13.00
CA HIS A 23 7.88 5.58 13.65
C HIS A 23 6.89 6.21 12.65
N LEU A 24 7.35 6.66 11.49
CA LEU A 24 6.46 7.21 10.45
C LEU A 24 5.47 6.17 9.93
N ILE A 25 5.91 4.92 9.74
CA ILE A 25 5.04 3.81 9.31
C ILE A 25 3.94 3.55 10.34
N PHE A 26 4.25 3.54 11.63
CA PHE A 26 3.24 3.37 12.69
C PHE A 26 2.25 4.54 12.74
N VAL A 27 2.68 5.79 12.54
CA VAL A 27 1.78 6.95 12.48
C VAL A 27 0.86 6.86 11.26
N LEU A 28 1.39 6.56 10.08
CA LEU A 28 0.59 6.39 8.87
C LEU A 28 -0.38 5.21 9.00
N GLY A 29 0.10 4.08 9.55
CA GLY A 29 -0.73 2.93 9.87
C GLY A 29 -1.86 3.26 10.85
N ALA A 30 -1.62 4.15 11.81
CA ALA A 30 -2.65 4.64 12.73
C ALA A 30 -3.73 5.44 12.02
N PHE A 31 -3.35 6.33 11.10
CA PHE A 31 -4.31 7.12 10.31
C PHE A 31 -5.17 6.23 9.41
N VAL A 32 -4.54 5.30 8.68
CA VAL A 32 -5.25 4.34 7.83
C VAL A 32 -6.14 3.44 8.69
N GLY A 33 -5.61 2.92 9.78
CA GLY A 33 -6.36 2.08 10.72
C GLY A 33 -7.56 2.81 11.33
N ALA A 34 -7.41 4.09 11.71
CA ALA A 34 -8.51 4.91 12.21
C ALA A 34 -9.58 5.13 11.15
N TRP A 35 -9.19 5.42 9.91
CA TRP A 35 -10.12 5.57 8.79
C TRP A 35 -10.89 4.27 8.55
N VAL A 36 -10.20 3.13 8.48
CA VAL A 36 -10.82 1.81 8.26
C VAL A 36 -11.75 1.42 9.42
N LEU A 37 -11.29 1.51 10.67
CA LEU A 37 -12.06 1.11 11.85
C LEU A 37 -13.33 1.94 12.02
N THR A 38 -13.25 3.23 11.73
CA THR A 38 -14.38 4.14 11.81
C THR A 38 -15.49 3.73 10.82
N HIS A 39 -15.14 3.52 9.55
CA HIS A 39 -16.10 3.07 8.53
C HIS A 39 -16.59 1.65 8.83
N ALA A 40 -15.71 0.75 9.27
CA ALA A 40 -16.10 -0.61 9.61
C ALA A 40 -17.09 -0.65 10.78
N ILE A 41 -16.93 0.19 11.80
CA ILE A 41 -17.87 0.26 12.94
C ILE A 41 -19.23 0.80 12.47
N GLU A 42 -19.25 1.82 11.62
CA GLU A 42 -20.50 2.35 11.05
C GLU A 42 -21.20 1.31 10.18
N ASP A 43 -20.47 0.61 9.31
CA ASP A 43 -21.00 -0.43 8.43
C ASP A 43 -21.54 -1.62 9.24
N ILE A 44 -20.76 -2.13 10.20
CA ILE A 44 -21.19 -3.22 11.09
C ILE A 44 -22.42 -2.81 11.88
N TRP A 45 -22.45 -1.58 12.42
CA TRP A 45 -23.61 -1.11 13.18
C TRP A 45 -24.85 -0.96 12.30
N SER A 46 -24.69 -0.46 11.08
CA SER A 46 -25.79 -0.33 10.12
C SER A 46 -26.38 -1.69 9.73
N LEU A 47 -25.52 -2.68 9.51
CA LEU A 47 -25.93 -4.05 9.19
C LEU A 47 -26.66 -4.69 10.38
N VAL A 48 -26.16 -4.51 11.60
CA VAL A 48 -26.81 -5.01 12.82
C VAL A 48 -28.17 -4.35 13.04
N TRP A 49 -28.30 -3.05 12.74
CA TRP A 49 -29.57 -2.34 12.82
C TRP A 49 -30.61 -2.85 11.81
N ASP A 50 -30.17 -3.16 10.58
CA ASP A 50 -31.03 -3.72 9.54
C ASP A 50 -31.61 -5.09 9.94
N TYR A 51 -30.80 -5.94 10.58
CA TYR A 51 -31.25 -7.24 11.11
C TYR A 51 -32.08 -7.12 12.39
N TRP A 52 -31.81 -6.13 13.26
CA TRP A 52 -32.49 -5.99 14.55
C TRP A 52 -32.90 -4.54 14.85
N PRO A 53 -34.04 -4.06 14.34
CA PRO A 53 -34.41 -2.63 14.40
C PRO A 53 -34.86 -2.14 15.79
N ARG A 54 -34.78 -2.97 16.85
CA ARG A 54 -35.17 -2.57 18.23
C ARG A 54 -34.09 -1.79 18.97
N ILE A 55 -32.86 -1.82 18.48
CA ILE A 55 -31.73 -1.05 19.00
C ILE A 55 -31.65 0.29 18.27
N GLY A 56 -31.50 1.39 19.00
CA GLY A 56 -31.38 2.72 18.42
C GLY A 56 -30.16 2.83 17.49
N ARG A 57 -30.27 3.61 16.41
CA ARG A 57 -29.14 3.90 15.52
C ARG A 57 -28.10 4.71 16.28
N VAL A 58 -26.83 4.26 16.23
CA VAL A 58 -25.72 4.98 16.84
C VAL A 58 -25.49 6.26 16.05
N ASP A 59 -25.38 7.38 16.77
CA ASP A 59 -25.03 8.65 16.16
C ASP A 59 -23.64 8.56 15.50
N PRO A 60 -23.47 9.10 14.28
CA PRO A 60 -22.18 9.05 13.58
C PRO A 60 -21.01 9.54 14.44
N LEU A 61 -21.24 10.57 15.28
CA LEU A 61 -20.19 11.13 16.14
C LEU A 61 -19.63 10.12 17.15
N THR A 62 -20.47 9.26 17.73
CA THR A 62 -20.02 8.28 18.73
C THR A 62 -19.34 7.08 18.07
N ALA A 63 -19.78 6.66 16.87
CA ALA A 63 -19.09 5.66 16.06
C ALA A 63 -17.68 6.13 15.65
N ASN A 64 -17.56 7.36 15.17
CA ASN A 64 -16.28 7.99 14.84
C ASN A 64 -15.34 8.08 16.06
N ALA A 65 -15.86 8.54 17.21
CA ALA A 65 -15.06 8.66 18.42
C ALA A 65 -14.54 7.29 18.92
N LEU A 66 -15.38 6.26 18.87
CA LEU A 66 -15.01 4.89 19.24
C LEU A 66 -13.98 4.31 18.27
N GLY A 67 -14.18 4.48 16.96
CA GLY A 67 -13.25 4.01 15.93
C GLY A 67 -11.86 4.63 16.07
N ILE A 68 -11.78 5.95 16.23
CA ILE A 68 -10.53 6.66 16.46
C ILE A 68 -9.88 6.22 17.79
N GLY A 69 -10.67 6.10 18.87
CA GLY A 69 -10.17 5.67 20.17
C GLY A 69 -9.54 4.28 20.14
N ILE A 70 -10.22 3.32 19.51
CA ILE A 70 -9.72 1.95 19.34
C ILE A 70 -8.48 1.94 18.47
N ALA A 71 -8.47 2.69 17.37
CA ALA A 71 -7.32 2.77 16.48
C ALA A 71 -6.07 3.35 17.17
N LEU A 72 -6.23 4.42 17.94
CA LEU A 72 -5.13 5.01 18.72
C LEU A 72 -4.62 4.04 19.79
N ALA A 73 -5.51 3.38 20.52
CA ALA A 73 -5.14 2.40 21.53
C ALA A 73 -4.38 1.21 20.91
N ALA A 74 -4.88 0.68 19.79
CA ALA A 74 -4.24 -0.39 19.04
C ALA A 74 -2.85 0.02 18.52
N THR A 75 -2.71 1.25 18.01
CA THR A 75 -1.43 1.80 17.55
C THR A 75 -0.42 1.92 18.70
N VAL A 76 -0.83 2.49 19.83
CA VAL A 76 0.06 2.63 21.00
C VAL A 76 0.47 1.26 21.53
N TRP A 77 -0.45 0.30 21.54
CA TRP A 77 -0.15 -1.08 21.93
C TRP A 77 0.85 -1.74 20.97
N ALA A 78 0.65 -1.57 19.66
CA ALA A 78 1.54 -2.05 18.61
C ALA A 78 2.96 -1.46 18.77
N TRP A 79 3.06 -0.17 19.06
CA TRP A 79 4.35 0.52 19.23
C TRP A 79 5.16 0.05 20.43
N ARG A 80 4.49 -0.43 21.49
CA ARG A 80 5.16 -0.92 22.70
C ARG A 80 5.70 -2.33 22.55
N LYS A 81 5.29 -3.08 21.52
CA LYS A 81 5.75 -4.45 21.30
C LYS A 81 7.09 -4.43 20.53
N PRO A 82 8.21 -4.85 21.17
CA PRO A 82 9.52 -4.76 20.53
C PRO A 82 9.62 -5.63 19.27
N LEU A 83 8.92 -6.77 19.24
CA LEU A 83 8.86 -7.66 18.08
C LEU A 83 8.36 -6.94 16.82
N TRP A 84 7.30 -6.14 16.96
CA TRP A 84 6.66 -5.49 15.82
C TRP A 84 7.49 -4.29 15.35
N PHE A 85 8.02 -3.52 16.30
CA PHE A 85 8.90 -2.40 15.98
C PHE A 85 10.21 -2.84 15.32
N GLN A 86 10.80 -3.94 15.81
CA GLN A 86 11.98 -4.54 15.21
C GLN A 86 11.69 -5.03 13.79
N TYR A 87 10.58 -5.76 13.58
CA TYR A 87 10.17 -6.22 12.25
C TYR A 87 10.02 -5.06 11.26
N THR A 88 9.35 -3.97 11.65
CA THR A 88 9.22 -2.80 10.78
C THR A 88 10.58 -2.17 10.46
N THR A 89 11.49 -2.14 11.44
CA THR A 89 12.85 -1.61 11.24
C THR A 89 13.65 -2.48 10.27
N GLU A 90 13.55 -3.81 10.38
CA GLU A 90 14.16 -4.76 9.45
C GLU A 90 13.61 -4.59 8.03
N VAL A 91 12.29 -4.47 7.87
CA VAL A 91 11.68 -4.20 6.56
C VAL A 91 12.20 -2.89 5.96
N VAL A 92 12.31 -1.82 6.75
CA VAL A 92 12.90 -0.55 6.29
C VAL A 92 14.33 -0.78 5.82
N THR A 93 15.16 -1.51 6.58
CA THR A 93 16.54 -1.77 6.18
C THR A 93 16.63 -2.57 4.89
N GLU A 94 15.78 -3.57 4.69
CA GLU A 94 15.75 -4.36 3.46
C GLU A 94 15.27 -3.51 2.27
N VAL A 95 14.22 -2.69 2.46
CA VAL A 95 13.72 -1.79 1.41
C VAL A 95 14.76 -0.76 0.99
N THR A 96 15.64 -0.30 1.90
CA THR A 96 16.72 0.62 1.54
C THR A 96 17.81 -0.01 0.68
N GLN A 97 17.91 -1.35 0.66
CA GLN A 97 18.85 -2.07 -0.20
C GLN A 97 18.28 -2.34 -1.59
N VAL A 98 16.96 -2.19 -1.78
CA VAL A 98 16.31 -2.38 -3.08
C VAL A 98 16.68 -1.23 -4.02
N ALA A 99 17.28 -1.57 -5.15
CA ALA A 99 17.50 -0.62 -6.23
C ALA A 99 16.16 -0.27 -6.90
N TRP A 100 15.67 0.95 -6.66
CA TRP A 100 14.46 1.44 -7.31
C TRP A 100 14.76 1.83 -8.76
N PRO A 101 13.94 1.39 -9.73
CA PRO A 101 14.20 1.61 -11.14
C PRO A 101 14.11 3.09 -11.50
N THR A 102 14.93 3.51 -12.46
CA THR A 102 14.85 4.87 -12.98
C THR A 102 13.65 5.04 -13.92
N LYS A 103 13.16 6.28 -14.10
CA LYS A 103 12.05 6.56 -15.04
C LYS A 103 12.35 6.08 -16.47
N ALA A 104 13.63 6.03 -16.86
CA ALA A 104 14.06 5.53 -18.17
C ALA A 104 13.88 4.01 -18.26
N GLU A 105 14.33 3.25 -17.26
CA GLU A 105 14.16 1.80 -17.19
C GLU A 105 12.67 1.40 -17.17
N VAL A 106 11.86 2.11 -16.38
CA VAL A 106 10.40 1.90 -16.34
C VAL A 106 9.80 2.12 -17.73
N ARG A 107 10.19 3.17 -18.45
CA ARG A 107 9.70 3.42 -19.81
C ARG A 107 10.07 2.28 -20.76
N VAL A 108 11.32 1.83 -20.74
CA VAL A 108 11.77 0.72 -21.59
C VAL A 108 10.97 -0.56 -21.28
N ALA A 109 10.82 -0.90 -20.00
CA ALA A 109 10.03 -2.05 -19.57
C ALA A 109 8.56 -1.96 -20.05
N THR A 110 7.91 -0.80 -19.89
CA THR A 110 6.53 -0.61 -20.36
C THR A 110 6.39 -0.74 -21.88
N VAL A 111 7.34 -0.20 -22.66
CA VAL A 111 7.32 -0.32 -24.12
C VAL A 111 7.45 -1.78 -24.55
N VAL A 112 8.33 -2.55 -23.90
CA VAL A 112 8.48 -3.99 -24.18
C VAL A 112 7.18 -4.74 -23.91
N VAL A 113 6.53 -4.48 -22.77
CA VAL A 113 5.24 -5.12 -22.44
C VAL A 113 4.17 -4.75 -23.47
N ILE A 114 4.06 -3.47 -23.85
CA ILE A 114 3.10 -3.04 -24.87
C ILE A 114 3.34 -3.78 -26.19
N MET A 115 4.58 -3.85 -26.66
CA MET A 115 4.90 -4.56 -27.90
C MET A 115 4.58 -6.05 -27.82
N MET A 116 4.91 -6.70 -26.70
CA MET A 116 4.58 -8.12 -26.50
C MET A 116 3.06 -8.36 -26.51
N THR A 117 2.30 -7.51 -25.81
CA THR A 117 0.83 -7.62 -25.78
C THR A 117 0.20 -7.38 -27.15
N LEU A 118 0.74 -6.46 -27.95
CA LEU A 118 0.27 -6.22 -29.33
C LEU A 118 0.54 -7.44 -30.23
N ILE A 119 1.72 -8.05 -30.12
CA ILE A 119 2.05 -9.27 -30.88
C ILE A 119 1.11 -10.41 -30.48
N CYS A 120 0.93 -10.65 -29.18
CA CYS A 120 0.00 -11.67 -28.70
C CYS A 120 -1.43 -11.40 -29.18
N SER A 121 -1.89 -10.15 -29.11
CA SER A 121 -3.23 -9.75 -29.58
C SER A 121 -3.39 -9.97 -31.09
N ALA A 122 -2.38 -9.66 -31.89
CA ALA A 122 -2.41 -9.89 -33.34
C ALA A 122 -2.48 -11.38 -33.69
N ILE A 123 -1.72 -12.22 -32.98
CA ILE A 123 -1.76 -13.67 -33.16
C ILE A 123 -3.14 -14.22 -32.80
N LEU A 124 -3.69 -13.81 -31.65
CA LEU A 124 -5.02 -14.22 -31.21
C LEU A 124 -6.09 -13.80 -32.22
N ALA A 125 -6.08 -12.53 -32.67
CA ALA A 125 -7.02 -12.05 -33.68
C ALA A 125 -6.92 -12.84 -34.99
N GLY A 126 -5.71 -13.25 -35.38
CA GLY A 126 -5.50 -14.13 -36.54
C GLY A 126 -6.14 -15.50 -36.36
N ILE A 127 -5.92 -16.14 -35.20
CA ILE A 127 -6.51 -17.43 -34.85
C ILE A 127 -8.04 -17.32 -34.80
N ASP A 128 -8.58 -16.28 -34.17
CA ASP A 128 -10.03 -16.04 -34.05
C ASP A 128 -10.68 -15.87 -35.44
N THR A 129 -10.01 -15.14 -36.35
CA THR A 129 -10.51 -14.95 -37.72
C THR A 129 -10.47 -16.24 -38.55
N ILE A 130 -9.46 -17.10 -38.34
CA ILE A 130 -9.37 -18.39 -39.01
C ILE A 130 -10.48 -19.29 -38.50
N TRP A 131 -10.66 -19.38 -37.18
CA TRP A 131 -11.70 -20.20 -36.58
C TRP A 131 -13.09 -19.71 -36.96
N SER A 132 -13.37 -18.41 -36.99
CA SER A 132 -14.68 -17.90 -37.41
C SER A 132 -15.02 -18.39 -38.83
N LYS A 133 -14.08 -18.30 -39.77
CA LYS A 133 -14.29 -18.78 -41.15
C LYS A 133 -14.47 -20.29 -41.24
N VAL A 134 -13.72 -21.06 -40.45
CA VAL A 134 -13.84 -22.53 -40.40
C VAL A 134 -15.20 -22.91 -39.82
N THR A 135 -15.65 -22.22 -38.78
CA THR A 135 -16.94 -22.44 -38.12
C THR A 135 -18.10 -22.05 -39.04
N ASP A 136 -18.03 -20.90 -39.72
CA ASP A 136 -19.05 -20.46 -40.69
C ASP A 136 -19.20 -21.50 -41.82
N LEU A 137 -18.08 -21.99 -42.36
CA LEU A 137 -18.06 -23.04 -43.37
C LEU A 137 -18.69 -24.37 -42.89
N LEU A 138 -18.46 -24.75 -41.63
CA LEU A 138 -18.95 -26.00 -41.03
C LEU A 138 -20.44 -25.95 -40.68
N TYR A 139 -20.91 -24.83 -40.13
CA TYR A 139 -22.32 -24.65 -39.77
C TYR A 139 -23.18 -24.20 -40.96
N GLY A 140 -22.59 -24.02 -42.14
CA GLY A 140 -23.31 -23.82 -43.41
C GLY A 140 -24.06 -22.51 -43.46
N ILE A 141 -23.50 -21.45 -42.85
CA ILE A 141 -23.93 -20.06 -43.04
C ILE A 141 -23.10 -19.42 -44.14
#